data_AF-A0A353E6B3-F1
#
_entry.id   AF-A0A353E6B3-F1
#
_cell.length_a   1.000
_cell.length_b   1.000
_cell.length_c   1.000
_cell.angle_alpha   90.00
_cell.angle_beta   90.00
_cell.angle_gamma   90.00
#
_symmetry.space_group_name_H-M   'P 1'
#
loop_
_entity.id
_entity.type
_entity.pdbx_description
1 polymer ?
#
loop_
_entity_poly.entity_id
_entity_poly.type
_entity_poly.pdbx_seq_one_letter_code
_entity_poly.pdbx_strand_id
1 'polypeptide(L)'
;MIEKTLGEDLGFPDKEKPVNIYQGVEHLGKLDSTEDIYAAFENLHLTAYQPSLYLEKTQAKARKGAEKEWDDNVNRERFLVKMMGVLFMKRLESSWFSCMTTVKKVLDVHEQTLKLALEFRDNGVNSPLVTGASDDMDDEEIENLMDETFSLRKGSIRLADMKNLGGFIWGLQKDVNSLRKIYENIESFAHDYESGKEKDLKLEELVKILNEKKKAKNKKIVIFTAFADTAQFIFEELKKRGFT
;
A
#
# COMPACT_ATOMS: atom_id res chain seq x y z
N MET A 1 36.32 18.38 0.49
CA MET A 1 36.10 19.82 0.81
C MET A 1 35.99 20.05 2.31
N ILE A 2 35.45 19.11 3.10
CA ILE A 2 35.33 19.17 4.57
C ILE A 2 36.67 18.89 5.31
N GLU A 3 37.44 17.89 4.88
CA GLU A 3 38.75 17.55 5.48
C GLU A 3 39.77 18.71 5.39
N LYS A 4 39.75 19.47 4.29
CA LYS A 4 40.61 20.64 4.09
C LYS A 4 40.32 21.79 5.05
N THR A 5 39.11 21.82 5.62
CA THR A 5 38.65 22.89 6.52
C THR A 5 38.89 22.54 7.99
N LEU A 6 38.89 21.25 8.33
CA LEU A 6 39.05 20.77 9.71
C LEU A 6 40.49 20.42 10.07
N GLY A 7 41.39 20.24 9.08
CA GLY A 7 42.81 19.94 9.34
C GLY A 7 43.06 18.56 9.96
N GLU A 8 42.02 17.76 10.12
CA GLU A 8 42.06 16.39 10.62
C GLU A 8 41.54 15.45 9.54
N ASP A 9 42.30 14.37 9.30
CA ASP A 9 41.82 13.23 8.53
C ASP A 9 40.74 12.52 9.37
N LEU A 10 39.48 12.74 9.01
CA LEU A 10 38.34 12.12 9.69
C LEU A 10 38.30 10.60 9.51
N GLY A 11 39.18 10.02 8.67
CA GLY A 11 39.45 8.60 8.59
C GLY A 11 38.19 7.77 8.45
N PHE A 12 37.45 7.96 7.36
CA PHE A 12 36.27 7.12 7.10
C PHE A 12 36.69 5.66 6.97
N PRO A 13 36.01 4.73 7.66
CA PRO A 13 36.34 3.32 7.56
C PRO A 13 36.11 2.81 6.14
N ASP A 14 36.99 1.93 5.67
CA ASP A 14 36.81 1.24 4.40
C ASP A 14 35.49 0.47 4.41
N LYS A 15 34.56 0.89 3.54
CA LYS A 15 33.24 0.29 3.44
C LYS A 15 33.31 -0.94 2.53
N GLU A 16 32.91 -2.10 3.07
CA GLU A 16 32.71 -3.30 2.25
C GLU A 16 31.65 -3.04 1.16
N LYS A 17 31.78 -3.71 0.02
CA LYS A 17 30.81 -3.58 -1.07
C LYS A 17 29.44 -4.11 -0.62
N PRO A 18 28.33 -3.46 -0.99
CA PRO A 18 27.01 -3.96 -0.68
C PRO A 18 26.78 -5.33 -1.33
N VAL A 19 26.14 -6.24 -0.60
CA VAL A 19 25.71 -7.54 -1.11
C VAL A 19 24.22 -7.46 -1.39
N ASN A 20 23.86 -7.57 -2.67
CA ASN A 20 22.46 -7.58 -3.08
C ASN A 20 21.91 -9.00 -3.00
N ILE A 21 20.87 -9.20 -2.20
CA ILE A 21 20.20 -10.48 -2.04
C ILE A 21 18.74 -10.29 -2.46
N TYR A 22 18.34 -11.02 -3.49
CA TYR A 22 16.98 -10.99 -4.00
C TYR A 22 16.20 -12.14 -3.38
N GLN A 23 15.09 -11.80 -2.74
CA GLN A 23 14.11 -12.76 -2.23
C GLN A 23 12.78 -12.36 -2.85
N GLY A 24 12.22 -13.28 -3.65
CA GLY A 24 10.95 -13.07 -4.34
C GLY A 24 9.79 -12.94 -3.38
N VAL A 25 8.64 -12.55 -3.93
CA VAL A 25 7.36 -12.59 -3.24
C VAL A 25 6.51 -13.63 -3.95
N GLU A 26 6.45 -14.82 -3.35
CA GLU A 26 5.78 -16.00 -3.89
C GLU A 26 4.98 -16.67 -2.77
N HIS A 27 3.99 -17.47 -3.16
CA HIS A 27 3.14 -18.24 -2.23
C HIS A 27 2.36 -17.40 -1.20
N LEU A 28 1.61 -16.39 -1.64
CA LEU A 28 0.63 -15.73 -0.75
C LEU A 28 -0.71 -16.46 -0.78
N GLY A 29 -0.85 -17.48 0.06
CA GLY A 29 -2.06 -18.31 0.10
C GLY A 29 -2.20 -19.11 -1.18
N LYS A 30 -3.24 -18.81 -1.98
CA LYS A 30 -3.47 -19.41 -3.31
C LYS A 30 -2.89 -18.58 -4.46
N LEU A 31 -2.28 -17.43 -4.17
CA LEU A 31 -1.55 -16.65 -5.16
C LEU A 31 -0.12 -17.21 -5.21
N ASP A 32 0.08 -18.16 -6.11
CA ASP A 32 1.28 -19.00 -6.14
C ASP A 32 2.49 -18.21 -6.69
N SER A 33 2.32 -17.48 -7.79
CA SER A 33 3.41 -16.74 -8.44
C SER A 33 3.38 -15.24 -8.15
N THR A 34 4.54 -14.59 -8.31
CA THR A 34 4.65 -13.12 -8.25
C THR A 34 3.74 -12.46 -9.29
N GLU A 35 3.65 -13.04 -10.50
CA GLU A 35 2.77 -12.57 -11.57
C GLU A 35 1.29 -12.62 -11.18
N ASP A 36 0.84 -13.69 -10.51
CA ASP A 36 -0.54 -13.81 -10.04
C ASP A 36 -0.87 -12.74 -8.99
N ILE A 37 0.08 -12.48 -8.07
CA ILE A 37 -0.08 -11.44 -7.05
C ILE A 37 -0.18 -10.07 -7.72
N TYR A 38 0.75 -9.74 -8.62
CA TYR A 38 0.77 -8.45 -9.31
C TYR A 38 -0.49 -8.25 -10.16
N ALA A 39 -0.92 -9.27 -10.90
CA ALA A 39 -2.15 -9.23 -11.68
C ALA A 39 -3.38 -9.01 -10.80
N ALA A 40 -3.42 -9.58 -9.59
CA ALA A 40 -4.54 -9.36 -8.66
C ALA A 40 -4.69 -7.87 -8.29
N PHE A 41 -3.57 -7.19 -8.03
CA PHE A 41 -3.56 -5.76 -7.72
C PHE A 41 -3.79 -4.86 -8.94
N GLU A 42 -3.21 -5.19 -10.10
CA GLU A 42 -3.41 -4.41 -11.34
C GLU A 42 -4.88 -4.42 -11.80
N ASN A 43 -5.62 -5.47 -11.48
CA ASN A 43 -7.04 -5.61 -11.82
C ASN A 43 -7.98 -4.79 -10.92
N LEU A 44 -7.48 -4.15 -9.86
CA LEU A 44 -8.27 -3.28 -9.00
C LEU A 44 -8.62 -1.97 -9.71
N HIS A 45 -9.90 -1.59 -9.68
CA HIS A 45 -10.33 -0.30 -10.21
C HIS A 45 -10.15 0.83 -9.17
N LEU A 46 -10.16 0.48 -7.89
CA LEU A 46 -10.04 1.41 -6.77
C LEU A 46 -11.12 2.51 -6.81
N THR A 47 -12.36 2.08 -7.07
CA THR A 47 -13.53 2.93 -7.34
C THR A 47 -13.78 3.98 -6.25
N ALA A 48 -13.53 3.65 -4.97
CA ALA A 48 -13.70 4.61 -3.87
C ALA A 48 -12.79 5.85 -4.00
N TYR A 49 -11.66 5.70 -4.70
CA TYR A 49 -10.69 6.76 -4.96
C TYR A 49 -10.88 7.43 -6.34
N GLN A 50 -11.88 7.02 -7.13
CA GLN A 50 -12.21 7.66 -8.42
C GLN A 50 -13.68 8.13 -8.56
N PRO A 51 -14.27 8.77 -7.54
CA PRO A 51 -15.68 9.17 -7.53
C PRO A 51 -16.05 10.18 -8.63
N SER A 52 -15.10 11.00 -9.10
CA SER A 52 -15.37 12.00 -10.15
C SER A 52 -15.75 11.36 -11.49
N LEU A 53 -15.33 10.12 -11.75
CA LEU A 53 -15.74 9.35 -12.94
C LEU A 53 -17.26 9.11 -13.02
N TYR A 54 -17.97 9.24 -11.89
CA TYR A 54 -19.39 8.90 -11.76
C TYR A 54 -20.31 10.13 -11.65
N LEU A 55 -19.74 11.35 -11.68
CA LEU A 55 -20.48 12.60 -11.79
C LEU A 55 -21.11 12.79 -13.17
N GLU A 56 -20.59 12.11 -14.19
CA GLU A 56 -21.18 12.04 -15.52
C GLU A 56 -21.90 10.71 -15.78
N LYS A 57 -22.81 10.71 -16.76
CA LYS A 57 -23.60 9.51 -17.12
C LYS A 57 -22.72 8.32 -17.52
N THR A 58 -21.53 8.58 -18.06
CA THR A 58 -20.56 7.56 -18.46
C THR A 58 -19.15 8.00 -18.10
N GLN A 59 -18.29 7.04 -17.73
CA GLN A 59 -16.89 7.31 -17.43
C GLN A 59 -16.15 7.91 -18.64
N ALA A 60 -16.51 7.50 -19.86
CA ALA A 60 -15.95 8.06 -21.09
C ALA A 60 -16.24 9.57 -21.23
N LYS A 61 -17.43 10.00 -20.82
CA LYS A 61 -17.80 11.42 -20.82
C LYS A 61 -17.03 12.20 -19.74
N ALA A 62 -16.88 11.63 -18.55
CA ALA A 62 -16.07 12.23 -17.49
C ALA A 62 -14.61 12.44 -17.97
N ARG A 63 -13.99 11.40 -18.54
CA ARG A 63 -12.62 11.47 -19.08
C ARG A 63 -12.47 12.49 -20.21
N LYS A 64 -13.40 12.52 -21.17
CA LYS A 64 -13.40 13.51 -22.25
C LYS A 64 -13.56 14.96 -21.74
N GLY A 65 -14.27 15.15 -20.62
CA GLY A 65 -14.34 16.44 -19.95
C GLY A 65 -12.99 16.87 -19.39
N ALA A 66 -12.31 15.96 -18.71
CA ALA A 66 -11.02 16.16 -18.07
C ALA A 66 -9.84 16.33 -19.04
N GLU A 67 -9.97 15.94 -20.32
CA GLU A 67 -8.90 16.13 -21.33
C GLU A 67 -8.53 17.60 -21.57
N LYS A 68 -9.44 18.53 -21.23
CA LYS A 68 -9.26 19.96 -21.49
C LYS A 68 -8.48 20.69 -20.40
N GLU A 69 -8.36 20.09 -19.22
CA GLU A 69 -7.79 20.72 -18.02
C GLU A 69 -6.93 19.71 -17.29
N TRP A 70 -5.63 20.00 -17.16
CA TRP A 70 -4.69 19.13 -16.47
C TRP A 70 -5.09 18.95 -14.99
N ASP A 71 -5.54 20.02 -14.36
CA ASP A 71 -5.96 20.08 -12.95
C ASP A 71 -7.44 19.70 -12.73
N ASP A 72 -7.89 18.66 -13.43
CA ASP A 72 -9.23 18.09 -13.25
C ASP A 72 -9.23 16.97 -12.19
N ASN A 73 -10.28 16.90 -11.37
CA ASN A 73 -10.43 15.86 -10.34
C ASN A 73 -10.28 14.44 -10.91
N VAL A 74 -10.82 14.16 -12.10
CA VAL A 74 -10.70 12.84 -12.76
C VAL A 74 -9.25 12.51 -13.06
N ASN A 75 -8.43 13.49 -13.48
CA ASN A 75 -7.01 13.28 -13.73
C ASN A 75 -6.25 13.05 -12.43
N ARG A 76 -6.50 13.85 -11.39
CA ARG A 76 -5.89 13.67 -10.05
C ARG A 76 -6.20 12.29 -9.45
N GLU A 77 -7.46 11.88 -9.46
CA GLU A 77 -7.90 10.56 -8.99
C GLU A 77 -7.29 9.41 -9.83
N ARG A 78 -7.05 9.64 -11.13
CA ARG A 78 -6.36 8.67 -11.98
C ARG A 78 -4.88 8.54 -11.63
N PHE A 79 -4.19 9.64 -11.34
CA PHE A 79 -2.80 9.59 -10.87
C PHE A 79 -2.70 8.91 -9.52
N LEU A 80 -3.60 9.24 -8.60
CA LEU A 80 -3.69 8.60 -7.29
C LEU A 80 -3.80 7.07 -7.42
N VAL A 81 -4.73 6.56 -8.22
CA VAL A 81 -4.89 5.10 -8.40
C VAL A 81 -3.63 4.43 -8.95
N LYS A 82 -2.92 5.08 -9.88
CA LYS A 82 -1.62 4.57 -10.37
C LYS A 82 -0.58 4.52 -9.25
N MET A 83 -0.49 5.58 -8.45
CA MET A 83 0.43 5.62 -7.31
C MET A 83 0.08 4.56 -6.27
N MET A 84 -1.21 4.35 -5.97
CA MET A 84 -1.66 3.27 -5.08
C MET A 84 -1.22 1.89 -5.58
N GLY A 85 -1.30 1.63 -6.88
CA GLY A 85 -0.79 0.41 -7.49
C GLY A 85 0.71 0.18 -7.20
N VAL A 86 1.53 1.21 -7.40
CA VAL A 86 2.98 1.17 -7.09
C VAL A 86 3.21 0.97 -5.58
N LEU A 87 2.42 1.64 -4.73
CA LEU A 87 2.55 1.53 -3.28
C LEU A 87 2.21 0.13 -2.78
N PHE A 88 1.18 -0.54 -3.32
CA PHE A 88 0.91 -1.94 -3.01
C PHE A 88 2.13 -2.81 -3.30
N MET A 89 2.81 -2.62 -4.44
CA MET A 89 4.02 -3.37 -4.79
C MET A 89 5.17 -3.08 -3.83
N LYS A 90 5.43 -1.81 -3.51
CA LYS A 90 6.48 -1.46 -2.54
C LYS A 90 6.22 -2.07 -1.16
N ARG A 91 4.97 -2.02 -0.68
CA ARG A 91 4.58 -2.57 0.64
C ARG A 91 4.74 -4.09 0.66
N LEU A 92 4.35 -4.76 -0.41
CA LEU A 92 4.54 -6.19 -0.65
C LEU A 92 6.02 -6.61 -0.70
N GLU A 93 6.82 -5.86 -1.46
CA GLU A 93 8.27 -6.07 -1.53
C GLU A 93 8.96 -5.79 -0.19
N SER A 94 8.38 -4.98 0.69
CA SER A 94 8.96 -4.73 2.01
C SER A 94 8.65 -5.86 2.99
N SER A 95 7.38 -6.21 3.18
CA SER A 95 6.96 -7.42 3.90
C SER A 95 5.51 -7.77 3.61
N TRP A 96 5.17 -9.06 3.68
CA TRP A 96 3.77 -9.51 3.59
C TRP A 96 2.89 -8.82 4.64
N PHE A 97 3.43 -8.55 5.83
CA PHE A 97 2.74 -7.87 6.91
C PHE A 97 2.38 -6.42 6.55
N SER A 98 3.31 -5.65 5.96
CA SER A 98 3.03 -4.27 5.54
C SER A 98 2.07 -4.21 4.35
N CYS A 99 2.10 -5.20 3.46
CA CYS A 99 1.09 -5.34 2.42
C CYS A 99 -0.28 -5.65 3.01
N MET A 100 -0.37 -6.60 3.95
CA MET A 100 -1.61 -6.99 4.61
C MET A 100 -2.31 -5.80 5.27
N THR A 101 -1.59 -5.01 6.06
CA THR A 101 -2.13 -3.82 6.72
C THR A 101 -2.63 -2.80 5.70
N THR A 102 -1.89 -2.58 4.61
CA THR A 102 -2.26 -1.69 3.51
C THR A 102 -3.54 -2.16 2.81
N VAL A 103 -3.62 -3.44 2.42
CA VAL A 103 -4.79 -4.02 1.76
C VAL A 103 -6.02 -3.93 2.66
N LYS A 104 -5.88 -4.19 3.96
CA LYS A 104 -6.98 -4.10 4.91
C LYS A 104 -7.55 -2.68 4.99
N LYS A 105 -6.68 -1.67 5.14
CA LYS A 105 -7.10 -0.27 5.20
C LYS A 105 -7.82 0.15 3.92
N VAL A 106 -7.33 -0.26 2.74
CA VAL A 106 -7.99 0.01 1.46
C VAL A 106 -9.33 -0.71 1.31
N LEU A 107 -9.42 -1.97 1.74
CA LEU A 107 -10.67 -2.72 1.78
C LEU A 107 -11.71 -2.03 2.67
N ASP A 108 -11.31 -1.58 3.86
CA ASP A 108 -12.20 -0.90 4.80
C ASP A 108 -12.79 0.39 4.21
N VAL A 109 -11.98 1.19 3.51
CA VAL A 109 -12.45 2.38 2.78
C VAL A 109 -13.51 2.01 1.74
N HIS A 110 -13.28 0.95 0.96
CA HIS A 110 -14.23 0.50 -0.06
C HIS A 110 -15.52 -0.06 0.54
N GLU A 111 -15.43 -0.84 1.61
CA GLU A 111 -16.59 -1.40 2.31
C GLU A 111 -17.45 -0.29 2.94
N GLN A 112 -16.82 0.70 3.58
CA GLN A 112 -17.50 1.86 4.15
C GLN A 112 -18.17 2.71 3.06
N THR A 113 -17.45 2.99 1.96
CA THR A 113 -17.98 3.75 0.82
C THR A 113 -19.16 3.03 0.17
N LEU A 114 -19.06 1.71 -0.01
CA LEU A 114 -20.14 0.88 -0.54
C LEU A 114 -21.36 0.91 0.37
N LYS A 115 -21.17 0.77 1.68
CA LYS A 115 -22.26 0.86 2.67
C LYS A 115 -23.00 2.19 2.54
N LEU A 116 -22.28 3.32 2.52
CA LEU A 116 -22.87 4.66 2.37
C LEU A 116 -23.64 4.81 1.04
N ALA A 117 -23.08 4.31 -0.06
CA ALA A 117 -23.72 4.38 -1.37
C ALA A 117 -25.01 3.55 -1.44
N LEU A 118 -25.04 2.37 -0.82
CA LEU A 118 -26.24 1.53 -0.71
C LEU A 118 -27.30 2.18 0.20
N GLU A 119 -26.90 2.72 1.35
CA GLU A 119 -27.80 3.44 2.27
C GLU A 119 -28.45 4.67 1.60
N PHE A 120 -27.68 5.43 0.80
CA PHE A 120 -28.22 6.54 0.00
C PHE A 120 -29.22 6.06 -1.06
N ARG A 121 -28.90 4.96 -1.78
CA ARG A 121 -29.80 4.39 -2.79
C ARG A 121 -31.13 3.94 -2.17
N ASP A 122 -31.08 3.30 -1.00
CA ASP A 122 -32.25 2.65 -0.41
C ASP A 122 -33.10 3.61 0.44
N ASN A 123 -32.47 4.58 1.12
CA ASN A 123 -33.15 5.47 2.08
C ASN A 123 -33.11 6.96 1.69
N GLY A 124 -32.40 7.35 0.63
CA GLY A 124 -32.22 8.76 0.23
C GLY A 124 -31.38 9.59 1.20
N VAL A 125 -30.70 8.96 2.17
CA VAL A 125 -29.87 9.64 3.17
C VAL A 125 -28.61 10.19 2.50
N ASN A 126 -28.60 11.49 2.22
CA ASN A 126 -27.53 12.17 1.51
C ASN A 126 -26.34 12.44 2.45
N SER A 127 -25.58 11.39 2.76
CA SER A 127 -24.31 11.52 3.46
C SER A 127 -23.23 11.97 2.47
N PRO A 128 -22.38 12.96 2.81
CA PRO A 128 -21.25 13.31 1.98
C PRO A 128 -20.29 12.12 1.89
N LEU A 129 -19.86 11.75 0.68
CA LEU A 129 -18.66 10.92 0.58
C LEU A 129 -17.46 11.82 0.86
N VAL A 130 -16.60 11.38 1.76
CA VAL A 130 -15.28 11.97 1.89
C VAL A 130 -14.44 11.34 0.78
N THR A 131 -14.19 12.13 -0.24
CA THR A 131 -13.43 11.76 -1.42
C THR A 131 -12.26 12.70 -1.48
N GLY A 132 -11.04 12.26 -1.74
CA GLY A 132 -10.07 13.31 -1.96
C GLY A 132 -8.71 12.98 -2.50
N ALA A 133 -8.16 14.12 -2.90
CA ALA A 133 -6.82 14.44 -3.32
C ALA A 133 -6.64 15.95 -3.05
N SER A 134 -5.39 16.36 -2.89
CA SER A 134 -4.98 17.76 -3.00
C SER A 134 -3.82 17.92 -3.94
N ASP A 135 -3.68 19.14 -4.41
CA ASP A 135 -2.71 19.57 -5.40
C ASP A 135 -1.28 19.80 -4.86
N ASP A 136 -1.06 19.77 -3.53
CA ASP A 136 0.20 20.23 -2.91
C ASP A 136 0.92 19.16 -2.07
N MET A 137 0.75 17.86 -2.33
CA MET A 137 1.46 16.83 -1.56
C MET A 137 2.61 16.23 -2.37
N ASP A 138 3.79 16.14 -1.77
CA ASP A 138 4.91 15.36 -2.31
C ASP A 138 4.75 13.86 -2.03
N ASP A 139 5.60 13.04 -2.67
CA ASP A 139 5.54 11.57 -2.57
C ASP A 139 5.70 11.06 -1.12
N GLU A 140 6.42 11.78 -0.26
CA GLU A 140 6.65 11.45 1.16
C GLU A 140 5.41 11.83 2.01
N GLU A 141 4.77 12.97 1.74
CA GLU A 141 3.51 13.37 2.37
C GLU A 141 2.35 12.45 1.99
N ILE A 142 2.26 12.01 0.73
CA ILE A 142 1.25 11.03 0.30
C ILE A 142 1.45 9.70 1.03
N GLU A 143 2.69 9.21 1.12
CA GLU A 143 3.02 7.96 1.80
C GLU A 143 2.71 8.03 3.31
N ASN A 144 2.98 9.18 3.95
CA ASN A 144 2.66 9.45 5.37
C ASN A 144 1.15 9.64 5.63
N LEU A 145 0.43 10.40 4.79
CA LEU A 145 -1.03 10.59 4.91
C LEU A 145 -1.82 9.32 4.59
N MET A 146 -1.29 8.46 3.72
CA MET A 146 -1.81 7.12 3.49
C MET A 146 -1.58 6.24 4.72
N ASP A 147 -0.40 6.27 5.36
CA ASP A 147 -0.13 5.46 6.55
C ASP A 147 -1.05 5.80 7.75
N GLU A 148 -1.36 7.08 7.97
CA GLU A 148 -2.11 7.55 9.13
C GLU A 148 -3.65 7.52 8.97
N THR A 149 -4.21 7.55 7.76
CA THR A 149 -5.70 7.64 7.65
C THR A 149 -6.34 6.98 6.44
N PHE A 150 -5.62 6.62 5.37
CA PHE A 150 -6.20 6.22 4.06
C PHE A 150 -7.37 7.12 3.57
N SER A 151 -7.53 8.28 4.19
CA SER A 151 -8.60 9.25 3.97
C SER A 151 -7.90 10.46 3.41
N LEU A 152 -7.74 10.44 2.10
CA LEU A 152 -7.15 11.53 1.38
C LEU A 152 -8.16 12.68 1.37
N ARG A 153 -7.94 13.69 2.22
CA ARG A 153 -8.41 15.10 2.19
C ARG A 153 -9.91 15.48 2.06
N LYS A 154 -10.10 16.80 2.22
CA LYS A 154 -11.34 17.57 2.46
C LYS A 154 -11.94 18.08 1.14
N GLY A 155 -12.85 17.31 0.56
CA GLY A 155 -13.75 17.72 -0.53
C GLY A 155 -14.92 16.76 -0.57
N SER A 156 -16.12 17.21 -0.20
CA SER A 156 -17.28 16.31 -0.12
C SER A 156 -17.95 16.19 -1.49
N ILE A 157 -17.74 15.09 -2.21
CA ILE A 157 -18.65 14.72 -3.30
C ILE A 157 -19.93 14.18 -2.66
N ARG A 158 -21.07 14.77 -2.99
CA ARG A 158 -22.36 14.26 -2.53
C ARG A 158 -22.82 13.16 -3.47
N LEU A 159 -23.32 12.06 -2.90
CA LEU A 159 -23.87 10.95 -3.69
C LEU A 159 -25.01 11.41 -4.61
N ALA A 160 -25.79 12.40 -4.19
CA ALA A 160 -26.84 13.01 -5.01
C ALA A 160 -26.35 13.69 -6.30
N ASP A 161 -25.07 14.08 -6.37
CA ASP A 161 -24.50 14.71 -7.57
C ASP A 161 -24.03 13.67 -8.60
N MET A 162 -24.01 12.37 -8.24
CA MET A 162 -23.58 11.29 -9.15
C MET A 162 -24.67 10.94 -10.17
N LYS A 163 -24.43 11.27 -11.45
CA LYS A 163 -25.31 10.87 -12.56
C LYS A 163 -25.26 9.37 -12.86
N ASN A 164 -24.24 8.66 -12.39
CA ASN A 164 -24.07 7.21 -12.56
C ASN A 164 -23.83 6.48 -11.22
N LEU A 165 -24.73 6.67 -10.25
CA LEU A 165 -24.67 5.99 -8.95
C LEU A 165 -24.66 4.46 -9.08
N GLY A 166 -25.43 3.90 -10.02
CA GLY A 166 -25.48 2.45 -10.24
C GLY A 166 -24.13 1.87 -10.66
N GLY A 167 -23.41 2.54 -11.57
CA GLY A 167 -22.05 2.14 -11.96
C GLY A 167 -21.05 2.30 -10.82
N PHE A 168 -21.22 3.30 -9.96
CA PHE A 168 -20.36 3.51 -8.78
C PHE A 168 -20.49 2.36 -7.79
N ILE A 169 -21.72 2.01 -7.41
CA ILE A 169 -22.02 0.88 -6.53
C ILE A 169 -21.47 -0.43 -7.11
N TRP A 170 -21.67 -0.67 -8.41
CA TRP A 170 -21.17 -1.87 -9.07
C TRP A 170 -19.64 -1.95 -9.06
N GLY A 171 -18.96 -0.83 -9.32
CA GLY A 171 -17.49 -0.75 -9.25
C GLY A 171 -16.97 -1.05 -7.84
N LEU A 172 -17.56 -0.42 -6.83
CA LEU A 172 -17.24 -0.67 -5.43
C LEU A 172 -17.42 -2.14 -5.04
N GLN A 173 -18.53 -2.77 -5.45
CA GLN A 173 -18.76 -4.19 -5.18
C GLN A 173 -17.68 -5.07 -5.82
N LYS A 174 -17.28 -4.77 -7.06
CA LYS A 174 -16.21 -5.49 -7.75
C LYS A 174 -14.89 -5.35 -7.00
N ASP A 175 -14.52 -4.13 -6.61
CA ASP A 175 -13.28 -3.86 -5.88
C ASP A 175 -13.28 -4.51 -4.50
N VAL A 176 -14.37 -4.41 -3.72
CA VAL A 176 -14.50 -5.08 -2.41
C VAL A 176 -14.30 -6.59 -2.56
N ASN A 177 -14.92 -7.21 -3.57
CA ASN A 177 -14.77 -8.65 -3.80
C ASN A 177 -13.32 -9.02 -4.16
N SER A 178 -12.64 -8.21 -4.97
CA SER A 178 -11.23 -8.46 -5.33
C SER A 178 -10.28 -8.22 -4.16
N LEU A 179 -10.43 -7.09 -3.45
CA LEU A 179 -9.63 -6.74 -2.27
C LEU A 179 -9.79 -7.78 -1.15
N ARG A 180 -11.02 -8.25 -0.91
CA ARG A 180 -11.26 -9.29 0.09
C ARG A 180 -10.56 -10.59 -0.27
N LYS A 181 -10.59 -11.02 -1.54
CA LYS A 181 -9.83 -12.20 -1.98
C LYS A 181 -8.33 -12.03 -1.78
N ILE A 182 -7.77 -10.87 -2.11
CA ILE A 182 -6.34 -10.60 -1.88
C ILE A 182 -6.03 -10.68 -0.38
N TYR A 183 -6.83 -10.02 0.44
CA TYR A 183 -6.67 -10.01 1.90
C TYR A 183 -6.76 -11.42 2.51
N GLU A 184 -7.77 -12.20 2.13
CA GLU A 184 -7.96 -13.60 2.58
C GLU A 184 -6.77 -14.49 2.20
N ASN A 185 -6.15 -14.28 1.04
CA ASN A 185 -4.94 -15.00 0.64
C ASN A 185 -3.75 -14.66 1.54
N ILE A 186 -3.56 -13.37 1.87
CA ILE A 186 -2.50 -12.94 2.77
C ILE A 186 -2.76 -13.42 4.21
N GLU A 187 -4.02 -13.41 4.68
CA GLU A 187 -4.40 -14.00 5.96
C GLU A 187 -4.13 -15.50 6.03
N SER A 188 -4.43 -16.23 4.96
CA SER A 188 -4.10 -17.66 4.87
C SER A 188 -2.59 -17.89 4.99
N PHE A 189 -1.78 -17.08 4.29
CA PHE A 189 -0.32 -17.13 4.42
C PHE A 189 0.12 -16.82 5.86
N ALA A 190 -0.43 -15.77 6.47
CA ALA A 190 -0.10 -15.37 7.83
C ALA A 190 -0.37 -16.49 8.84
N HIS A 191 -1.52 -17.17 8.71
CA HIS A 191 -1.86 -18.32 9.55
C HIS A 191 -0.89 -19.51 9.35
N ASP A 192 -0.55 -19.82 8.09
CA ASP A 192 0.40 -20.89 7.81
C ASP A 192 1.83 -20.54 8.25
N TYR A 193 2.22 -19.26 8.20
CA TYR A 193 3.45 -18.73 8.77
C TYR A 193 3.49 -18.89 10.30
N GLU A 194 2.43 -18.46 11.00
CA GLU A 194 2.34 -18.56 12.47
C GLU A 194 2.32 -20.02 12.96
N SER A 195 1.72 -20.92 12.18
CA SER A 195 1.72 -22.37 12.48
C SER A 195 3.02 -23.08 12.07
N GLY A 196 3.95 -22.37 11.42
CA GLY A 196 5.25 -22.89 10.99
C GLY A 196 5.20 -23.79 9.75
N LYS A 197 4.06 -23.83 9.03
CA LYS A 197 3.92 -24.53 7.75
C LYS A 197 4.54 -23.75 6.61
N GLU A 198 4.53 -22.43 6.72
CA GLU A 198 5.08 -21.51 5.74
C GLU A 198 6.21 -20.67 6.33
N LYS A 199 7.08 -20.12 5.49
CA LYS A 199 8.21 -19.28 5.92
C LYS A 199 8.30 -18.00 5.12
N ASP A 200 8.60 -16.92 5.82
CA ASP A 200 9.04 -15.68 5.18
C ASP A 200 10.52 -15.82 4.76
N LEU A 201 10.77 -16.10 3.49
CA LEU A 201 12.11 -16.32 2.93
C LEU A 201 13.05 -15.11 3.13
N LYS A 202 12.50 -13.88 3.11
CA LYS A 202 13.27 -12.65 3.33
C LYS A 202 13.70 -12.53 4.78
N LEU A 203 12.82 -12.85 5.72
CA LEU A 203 13.14 -12.89 7.14
C LEU A 203 14.11 -14.03 7.48
N GLU A 204 13.97 -15.21 6.86
CA GLU A 204 14.91 -16.32 7.06
C GLU A 204 16.33 -15.95 6.61
N GLU A 205 16.47 -15.32 5.45
CA GLU A 205 17.77 -14.87 4.96
C GLU A 205 18.33 -13.72 5.82
N LEU A 206 17.48 -12.79 6.29
CA LEU A 206 17.89 -11.78 7.28
C LEU A 206 18.45 -12.46 8.53
N VAL A 207 17.73 -13.42 9.12
CA VAL A 207 18.17 -14.12 10.35
C VAL A 207 19.50 -14.85 10.15
N LYS A 208 19.73 -15.44 8.97
CA LYS A 208 21.01 -16.04 8.60
C LYS A 208 22.14 -15.00 8.59
N ILE A 209 21.92 -13.83 7.97
CA ILE A 209 22.90 -12.72 7.97
C ILE A 209 23.20 -12.26 9.41
N LEU A 210 22.17 -12.09 10.23
CA LEU A 210 22.33 -11.66 11.62
C LEU A 210 23.11 -12.71 12.45
N ASN A 211 22.87 -14.00 12.23
CA ASN A 211 23.58 -15.08 12.92
C ASN A 211 25.04 -15.18 12.51
N GLU A 212 25.40 -14.93 11.25
CA GLU A 212 26.80 -14.80 10.84
C GLU A 212 27.46 -13.59 11.50
N LYS A 213 26.78 -12.44 11.53
CA LYS A 213 27.29 -11.23 12.16
C LYS A 213 27.52 -11.38 13.68
N LYS A 214 26.73 -12.21 14.37
CA LYS A 214 26.94 -12.54 15.79
C LYS A 214 28.30 -13.19 16.09
N LYS A 215 28.92 -13.85 15.10
CA LYS A 215 30.25 -14.48 15.22
C LYS A 215 31.39 -13.47 15.09
N ALA A 216 31.13 -12.28 14.56
CA ALA A 216 32.14 -11.24 14.39
C ALA A 216 32.48 -10.52 15.70
N LYS A 217 33.64 -9.86 15.74
CA LYS A 217 34.08 -9.03 16.89
C LYS A 217 33.11 -7.89 17.19
N ASN A 218 32.62 -7.20 16.14
CA ASN A 218 31.57 -6.19 16.26
C ASN A 218 30.22 -6.80 15.83
N LYS A 219 29.30 -6.90 16.79
CA LYS A 219 27.98 -7.50 16.63
C LYS A 219 26.86 -6.48 16.42
N LYS A 220 27.17 -5.18 16.45
CA LYS A 220 26.17 -4.12 16.27
C LYS A 220 25.68 -4.09 14.82
N ILE A 221 24.38 -3.97 14.66
CA ILE A 221 23.68 -3.97 13.36
C ILE A 221 22.63 -2.85 13.41
N VAL A 222 22.44 -2.19 12.28
CA VAL A 222 21.33 -1.26 12.07
C VAL A 222 20.57 -1.78 10.86
N ILE A 223 19.26 -1.99 11.01
CA ILE A 223 18.37 -2.44 9.95
C ILE A 223 17.57 -1.23 9.49
N PHE A 224 17.63 -0.93 8.19
CA PHE A 224 16.82 0.11 7.57
C PHE A 224 15.68 -0.53 6.80
N THR A 225 14.49 0.03 6.92
CA THR A 225 13.33 -0.30 6.11
C THR A 225 12.55 0.97 5.83
N ALA A 226 11.83 0.98 4.70
CA ALA A 226 11.03 2.13 4.29
C ALA A 226 9.73 2.29 5.10
N PHE A 227 9.22 1.21 5.70
CA PHE A 227 7.89 1.20 6.31
C PHE A 227 7.90 0.85 7.80
N ALA A 228 7.13 1.60 8.59
CA ALA A 228 6.99 1.38 10.03
C ALA A 228 6.41 -0.01 10.35
N ASP A 229 5.40 -0.47 9.60
CA ASP A 229 4.81 -1.80 9.75
C ASP A 229 5.85 -2.91 9.57
N THR A 230 6.76 -2.75 8.59
CA THR A 230 7.85 -3.70 8.35
C THR A 230 8.88 -3.65 9.49
N ALA A 231 9.21 -2.47 10.02
CA ALA A 231 10.11 -2.34 11.16
C ALA A 231 9.53 -3.05 12.38
N GLN A 232 8.25 -2.84 12.66
CA GLN A 232 7.53 -3.49 13.76
C GLN A 232 7.49 -5.01 13.57
N PHE A 233 7.18 -5.49 12.37
CA PHE A 233 7.18 -6.92 12.05
C PHE A 233 8.55 -7.56 12.29
N ILE A 234 9.62 -6.98 11.73
CA ILE A 234 10.99 -7.47 11.91
C ILE A 234 11.36 -7.46 13.40
N PHE A 235 11.05 -6.39 14.13
CA PHE A 235 11.35 -6.29 15.55
C PHE A 235 10.70 -7.41 16.36
N GLU A 236 9.40 -7.64 16.18
CA GLU A 236 8.68 -8.70 16.91
C GLU A 236 9.20 -10.09 16.54
N GLU A 237 9.46 -10.35 15.25
CA GLU A 237 9.97 -11.64 14.81
C GLU A 237 11.39 -11.93 15.32
N LEU A 238 12.27 -10.94 15.30
CA LEU A 238 13.62 -11.07 15.84
C LEU A 238 13.58 -11.27 17.37
N LYS A 239 12.70 -10.57 18.08
CA LYS A 239 12.50 -10.75 19.52
C LYS A 239 12.01 -12.15 19.86
N LYS A 240 11.02 -12.69 19.12
CA LYS A 240 10.56 -14.09 19.26
C LYS A 240 11.69 -15.10 19.08
N ARG A 241 12.65 -14.79 18.20
CA ARG A 241 13.84 -15.61 17.91
C ARG A 241 15.03 -15.34 18.84
N GLY A 242 14.85 -14.54 19.90
CA GLY A 242 15.86 -14.31 20.93
C GLY A 242 16.97 -13.34 20.52
N PHE A 243 16.73 -12.48 19.53
CA PHE A 243 17.60 -11.33 19.27
C PHE A 243 17.25 -10.18 20.23
N THR A 244 18.29 -9.45 20.66
CA THR A 244 18.22 -8.33 21.62
C THR A 244 18.99 -7.14 21.07
#